data_AF-A0A955TGE8-F1
#
_entry.id   AF-A0A955TGE8-F1
#
_cell.length_a   1.000
_cell.length_b   1.000
_cell.length_c   1.000
_cell.angle_alpha   90.00
_cell.angle_beta   90.00
_cell.angle_gamma   90.00
#
_symmetry.space_group_name_H-M   'P 1'
#
loop_
_entity.id
_entity.type
_entity.pdbx_description
1 polymer ?
#
loop_
_entity_poly.entity_id
_entity_poly.type
_entity_poly.pdbx_seq_one_letter_code
_entity_poly.pdbx_strand_id
1 'polypeptide(L)'
;IGLRCAGSRVVVQTAVYLVLFVFPHFILIGFPTTPCRGETCFNWDKAILFLSVVTMWLLVFFVVYVTRLCARMVDWVLQPGVEWPPRNSAREPWFHSARKDALANIQHSLWFCGQLTEVVGTLIYYPFIIVLVMIVSRSSFFDDWDLPISLLIVIGSNIGLAVFSAFHFRQTAENARGRVLNTLSSMLSTNSSSPGKAQVQKVISEVQNFKKGAFCPFAEQPILKAFAIPSGGYFLMLFIEYLGR
;
A
#
# COMPACT_ATOMS: atom_id res chain seq x y z
N ILE A 1 10.58 17.25 -8.95
CA ILE A 1 9.94 16.39 -9.99
C ILE A 1 8.44 16.45 -9.79
N GLY A 2 7.74 17.18 -10.66
CA GLY A 2 6.38 17.66 -10.40
C GLY A 2 5.30 16.58 -10.48
N LEU A 3 4.23 16.75 -9.69
CA LEU A 3 3.01 15.93 -9.68
C LEU A 3 2.44 15.65 -11.09
N ARG A 4 2.67 16.54 -12.06
CA ARG A 4 2.23 16.39 -13.46
C ARG A 4 2.92 15.23 -14.19
N CYS A 5 4.22 15.03 -13.96
CA CYS A 5 4.96 13.90 -14.53
C CYS A 5 4.62 12.57 -13.83
N ALA A 6 4.23 12.64 -12.56
CA ALA A 6 3.80 11.50 -11.76
C ALA A 6 2.47 10.93 -12.25
N GLY A 7 1.45 11.78 -12.37
CA GLY A 7 0.13 11.38 -12.88
C GLY A 7 0.20 10.81 -14.29
N SER A 8 1.02 11.39 -15.17
CA SER A 8 1.23 10.89 -16.52
C SER A 8 1.74 9.45 -16.55
N ARG A 9 2.64 9.04 -15.65
CA ARG A 9 3.15 7.66 -15.60
C ARG A 9 2.10 6.65 -15.18
N VAL A 10 1.28 6.99 -14.19
CA VAL A 10 0.18 6.13 -13.73
C VAL A 10 -0.85 5.94 -14.84
N VAL A 11 -1.21 7.03 -15.52
CA VAL A 11 -2.15 6.99 -16.65
C VAL A 11 -1.58 6.16 -17.81
N VAL A 12 -0.31 6.34 -18.16
CA VAL A 12 0.34 5.54 -19.22
C VAL A 12 0.41 4.07 -18.84
N GLN A 13 0.80 3.73 -17.61
CA GLN A 13 0.84 2.33 -17.14
C GLN A 13 -0.54 1.68 -17.16
N THR A 14 -1.56 2.44 -16.73
CA THR A 14 -2.95 1.96 -16.77
C THR A 14 -3.44 1.77 -18.20
N ALA A 15 -3.16 2.72 -19.10
CA ALA A 15 -3.55 2.62 -20.51
C ALA A 15 -2.86 1.43 -21.20
N VAL A 16 -1.56 1.24 -20.97
CA VAL A 16 -0.81 0.09 -21.52
C VAL A 16 -1.39 -1.22 -21.00
N TYR A 17 -1.70 -1.31 -19.70
CA TYR A 17 -2.29 -2.50 -19.12
C TYR A 17 -3.70 -2.78 -19.68
N LEU A 18 -4.53 -1.74 -19.82
CA LEU A 18 -5.87 -1.89 -20.39
C LEU A 18 -5.81 -2.40 -21.85
N VAL A 19 -4.90 -1.85 -22.66
CA VAL A 19 -4.79 -2.21 -24.09
C VAL A 19 -4.13 -3.58 -24.30
N LEU A 20 -3.10 -3.94 -23.52
CA LEU A 20 -2.34 -5.16 -23.74
C LEU A 20 -2.86 -6.37 -22.96
N PHE A 21 -3.52 -6.15 -21.83
CA PHE A 21 -3.96 -7.23 -20.96
C PHE A 21 -5.49 -7.33 -20.90
N VAL A 22 -6.19 -6.22 -20.59
CA VAL A 22 -7.64 -6.27 -20.37
C VAL A 22 -8.42 -6.46 -21.67
N PHE A 23 -8.09 -5.69 -22.72
CA PHE A 23 -8.82 -5.75 -24.00
C PHE A 23 -8.67 -7.10 -24.72
N PRO A 24 -7.46 -7.69 -24.86
CA PRO A 24 -7.30 -9.00 -25.48
C PRO A 24 -7.93 -10.12 -24.65
N HIS A 25 -7.87 -10.01 -23.32
CA HIS A 25 -8.50 -10.98 -22.41
C HIS A 25 -10.02 -11.06 -22.59
N PHE A 26 -10.70 -9.93 -22.70
CA PHE A 26 -12.14 -9.91 -22.98
C PHE A 26 -12.50 -10.38 -24.39
N ILE A 27 -11.62 -10.20 -25.39
CA ILE A 27 -11.82 -10.75 -26.74
C ILE A 27 -11.67 -12.28 -26.74
N LEU A 28 -10.69 -12.82 -26.01
CA LEU A 28 -10.35 -14.24 -26.03
C LEU A 28 -11.30 -15.10 -25.17
N ILE A 29 -11.66 -14.62 -23.98
CA ILE A 29 -12.47 -15.38 -23.00
C ILE A 29 -13.95 -14.99 -23.06
N GLY A 30 -14.26 -13.85 -23.68
CA GLY A 30 -15.61 -13.34 -23.80
C GLY A 30 -16.03 -12.41 -22.66
N PHE A 31 -17.08 -11.63 -22.94
CA PHE A 31 -17.68 -10.73 -21.97
C PHE A 31 -18.62 -11.49 -21.03
N PRO A 32 -18.72 -11.07 -19.75
CA PRO A 32 -19.72 -11.60 -18.83
C PRO A 32 -21.13 -11.54 -19.43
N THR A 33 -21.85 -12.65 -19.33
CA THR A 33 -23.28 -12.71 -19.64
C THR A 33 -24.04 -11.97 -18.55
N THR A 34 -24.90 -11.04 -18.97
CA THR A 34 -25.70 -10.21 -18.07
C THR A 34 -27.17 -10.48 -18.33
N PRO A 35 -27.99 -10.79 -17.31
CA PRO A 35 -29.42 -11.04 -17.47
C PRO A 35 -30.19 -9.73 -17.71
N CYS A 36 -29.83 -8.98 -18.75
CA CYS A 36 -30.44 -7.71 -19.11
C CYS A 36 -31.57 -7.93 -20.13
N ARG A 37 -32.72 -7.30 -19.91
CA ARG A 37 -33.80 -7.24 -20.90
C ARG A 37 -33.76 -5.91 -21.63
N GLY A 38 -33.47 -5.96 -22.93
CA GLY A 38 -33.42 -4.79 -23.81
C GLY A 38 -32.01 -4.22 -24.03
N GLU A 39 -31.82 -3.60 -25.20
CA GLU A 39 -30.53 -3.13 -25.70
C GLU A 39 -29.93 -1.98 -24.87
N THR A 40 -30.78 -1.09 -24.35
CA THR A 40 -30.37 0.04 -23.51
C THR A 40 -29.76 -0.42 -22.18
N CYS A 41 -30.37 -1.41 -21.53
CA CYS A 41 -29.88 -1.99 -20.29
C CYS A 41 -28.51 -2.65 -20.49
N PHE A 42 -28.33 -3.35 -21.61
CA PHE A 42 -27.07 -3.99 -21.96
C PHE A 42 -25.93 -2.99 -22.21
N ASN A 43 -26.22 -1.87 -22.87
CA ASN A 43 -25.23 -0.82 -23.11
C ASN A 43 -24.79 -0.13 -21.81
N TRP A 44 -25.73 0.13 -20.90
CA TRP A 44 -25.42 0.72 -19.59
C TRP A 44 -24.62 -0.22 -18.70
N ASP A 45 -24.98 -1.52 -18.63
CA ASP A 45 -24.20 -2.50 -17.86
C ASP A 45 -22.75 -2.57 -18.35
N LYS A 46 -22.54 -2.67 -19.66
CA LYS A 46 -21.19 -2.68 -20.24
C LYS A 46 -20.40 -1.41 -19.95
N ALA A 47 -21.05 -0.25 -20.03
CA ALA A 47 -20.41 1.03 -19.74
C ALA A 47 -19.98 1.11 -18.26
N ILE A 48 -20.84 0.68 -17.33
CA ILE A 48 -20.56 0.64 -15.89
C ILE A 48 -19.45 -0.36 -15.60
N LEU A 49 -19.49 -1.55 -16.21
CA LEU A 49 -18.46 -2.58 -16.04
C LEU A 49 -17.10 -2.06 -16.51
N PHE A 50 -17.04 -1.48 -17.71
CA PHE A 50 -15.82 -0.91 -18.25
C PHE A 50 -15.28 0.22 -17.36
N LEU A 51 -16.14 1.15 -16.96
CA LEU A 51 -15.75 2.26 -16.07
C LEU A 51 -15.24 1.76 -14.72
N SER A 52 -15.87 0.73 -14.16
CA SER A 52 -15.46 0.10 -12.89
C SER A 52 -14.07 -0.52 -13.00
N VAL A 53 -13.84 -1.31 -14.05
CA VAL A 53 -12.53 -1.93 -14.32
C VAL A 53 -11.45 -0.86 -14.49
N VAL A 54 -11.69 0.16 -15.33
CA VAL A 54 -10.74 1.25 -15.56
C VAL A 54 -10.41 1.99 -14.26
N THR A 55 -11.42 2.36 -13.48
CA THR A 55 -11.25 3.10 -12.22
C THR A 55 -10.49 2.28 -11.18
N MET A 56 -10.78 0.99 -11.09
CA MET A 56 -10.10 0.05 -10.20
C MET A 56 -8.62 -0.09 -10.56
N TRP A 57 -8.30 -0.22 -11.85
CA TRP A 57 -6.92 -0.28 -12.33
C TRP A 57 -6.16 1.03 -12.08
N LEU A 58 -6.80 2.18 -12.35
CA LEU A 58 -6.23 3.49 -12.02
C LEU A 58 -5.88 3.59 -10.52
N LEU A 59 -6.77 3.11 -9.64
CA LEU A 59 -6.53 3.11 -8.21
C LEU A 59 -5.35 2.21 -7.82
N VAL A 60 -5.28 0.98 -8.34
CA VAL A 60 -4.17 0.07 -8.03
C VAL A 60 -2.83 0.63 -8.51
N PHE A 61 -2.76 1.13 -9.74
CA PHE A 61 -1.52 1.74 -10.25
C PHE A 61 -1.16 3.01 -9.47
N PHE A 62 -2.14 3.79 -9.03
CA PHE A 62 -1.91 4.93 -8.15
C PHE A 62 -1.32 4.48 -6.80
N VAL A 63 -1.85 3.43 -6.18
CA VAL A 63 -1.31 2.86 -4.92
C VAL A 63 0.12 2.34 -5.13
N VAL A 64 0.37 1.57 -6.19
CA VAL A 64 1.72 1.10 -6.56
C VAL A 64 2.68 2.26 -6.77
N TYR A 65 2.21 3.35 -7.38
CA TYR A 65 3.02 4.53 -7.59
C TYR A 65 3.36 5.23 -6.27
N VAL A 66 2.36 5.49 -5.42
CA VAL A 66 2.54 6.17 -4.13
C VAL A 66 3.44 5.35 -3.21
N THR A 67 3.27 4.02 -3.15
CA THR A 67 4.13 3.13 -2.35
C THR A 67 5.59 3.17 -2.83
N ARG A 68 5.84 3.15 -4.14
CA ARG A 68 7.20 3.29 -4.70
C ARG A 68 7.80 4.67 -4.47
N LEU A 69 6.99 5.73 -4.56
CA LEU A 69 7.44 7.08 -4.27
C LEU A 69 7.83 7.23 -2.79
N CYS A 70 7.00 6.71 -1.90
CA CYS A 70 7.26 6.68 -0.47
C CYS A 70 8.54 5.89 -0.16
N ALA A 71 8.68 4.69 -0.73
CA ALA A 71 9.89 3.86 -0.61
C ALA A 71 11.16 4.64 -0.99
N ARG A 72 11.14 5.32 -2.15
CA ARG A 72 12.26 6.14 -2.61
C ARG A 72 12.52 7.36 -1.71
N MET A 73 11.47 7.96 -1.19
CA MET A 73 11.59 9.11 -0.30
C MET A 73 12.19 8.70 1.05
N VAL A 74 11.77 7.56 1.59
CA VAL A 74 12.36 6.94 2.79
C VAL A 74 13.83 6.64 2.57
N ASP A 75 14.19 6.01 1.44
CA ASP A 75 15.58 5.75 1.08
C ASP A 75 16.41 7.04 1.02
N TRP A 76 15.86 8.11 0.44
CA TRP A 76 16.55 9.40 0.33
C TRP A 76 16.73 10.10 1.68
N VAL A 77 15.68 10.13 2.50
CA VAL A 77 15.68 10.74 3.84
C VAL A 77 16.64 10.05 4.81
N LEU A 78 16.91 8.76 4.58
CA LEU A 78 17.83 7.97 5.40
C LEU A 78 19.29 8.01 4.90
N GLN A 79 19.59 8.75 3.82
CA GLN A 79 20.97 8.89 3.36
C GLN A 79 21.82 9.68 4.36
N PRO A 80 23.10 9.30 4.56
CA PRO A 80 24.02 10.08 5.37
C PRO A 80 24.18 11.48 4.78
N GLY A 81 24.00 12.52 5.61
CA GLY A 81 24.22 13.92 5.20
C GLY A 81 22.95 14.71 4.85
N VAL A 82 21.75 14.15 5.00
CA VAL A 82 20.50 14.94 4.96
C VAL A 82 20.44 15.82 6.20
N GLU A 83 20.51 17.14 6.08
CA GLU A 83 20.35 18.06 7.21
C GLU A 83 18.91 18.59 7.28
N TRP A 84 18.24 18.40 8.41
CA TRP A 84 16.93 18.98 8.66
C TRP A 84 17.07 20.43 9.15
N PRO A 85 16.20 21.36 8.69
CA PRO A 85 16.20 22.73 9.18
C PRO A 85 15.90 22.77 10.69
N PRO A 86 16.50 23.70 11.45
CA PRO A 86 16.29 23.81 12.88
C PRO A 86 14.80 24.06 13.17
N ARG A 87 14.17 23.14 13.91
CA ARG A 87 12.74 23.20 14.26
C ARG A 87 12.58 23.65 15.71
N ASN A 88 11.60 24.51 15.95
CA ASN A 88 11.34 25.06 17.29
C ASN A 88 10.80 23.94 18.20
N SER A 89 11.58 23.51 19.19
CA SER A 89 11.22 22.48 20.18
C SER A 89 9.96 22.81 21.00
N ALA A 90 9.55 24.08 21.05
CA ALA A 90 8.37 24.52 21.79
C ALA A 90 7.04 23.95 21.28
N ARG A 91 6.97 23.50 20.01
CA ARG A 91 5.74 22.94 19.43
C ARG A 91 5.59 21.43 19.62
N GLU A 92 6.66 20.71 19.92
CA GLU A 92 6.65 19.25 19.93
C GLU A 92 7.53 18.71 21.09
N PRO A 93 6.97 18.37 22.26
CA PRO A 93 7.71 18.09 23.51
C PRO A 93 8.61 16.84 23.48
N TRP A 94 8.35 15.89 22.57
CA TRP A 94 9.16 14.69 22.35
C TRP A 94 10.44 14.99 21.54
N PHE A 95 10.69 16.25 21.18
CA PHE A 95 11.85 16.68 20.40
C PHE A 95 12.95 17.23 21.31
N HIS A 96 14.02 16.47 21.49
CA HIS A 96 15.23 16.94 22.16
C HIS A 96 16.15 17.68 21.17
N SER A 97 15.76 18.89 20.75
CA SER A 97 16.52 19.70 19.77
C SER A 97 17.70 20.48 20.38
N ALA A 98 18.31 20.03 21.48
CA ALA A 98 19.33 20.82 22.16
C ALA A 98 20.70 20.81 21.45
N ARG A 99 20.92 19.99 20.41
CA ARG A 99 22.23 19.93 19.73
C ARG A 99 22.14 19.52 18.26
N LYS A 100 23.09 20.03 17.46
CA LYS A 100 23.36 19.67 16.04
C LYS A 100 23.90 18.24 15.90
N ASP A 101 23.36 17.27 16.64
CA ASP A 101 23.92 15.93 16.75
C ASP A 101 23.30 15.01 15.71
N ALA A 102 24.12 14.12 15.13
CA ALA A 102 23.70 13.10 14.17
C ALA A 102 22.53 12.23 14.68
N LEU A 103 22.38 12.11 16.00
CA LEU A 103 21.29 11.37 16.64
C LEU A 103 19.91 12.04 16.46
N ALA A 104 19.85 13.37 16.60
CA ALA A 104 18.61 14.12 16.39
C ALA A 104 18.16 14.01 14.92
N ASN A 105 19.11 14.09 13.99
CA ASN A 105 18.88 13.92 12.57
C ASN A 105 18.24 12.55 12.23
N ILE A 106 18.76 11.47 12.82
CA ILE A 106 18.18 10.12 12.68
C ILE A 106 16.75 10.05 13.24
N GLN A 107 16.49 10.64 14.41
CA GLN A 107 15.14 10.68 14.98
C GLN A 107 14.16 11.47 14.08
N HIS A 108 14.58 12.60 13.50
CA HIS A 108 13.78 13.38 12.56
C HIS A 108 13.40 12.56 11.31
N SER A 109 14.37 11.89 10.71
CA SER A 109 14.16 11.03 9.55
C SER A 109 13.19 9.88 9.87
N LEU A 110 13.32 9.25 11.03
CA LEU A 110 12.45 8.14 11.43
C LEU A 110 11.00 8.59 11.66
N TRP A 111 10.79 9.70 12.36
CA TRP A 111 9.44 10.21 12.63
C TRP A 111 8.73 10.64 11.34
N PHE A 112 9.46 11.31 10.44
CA PHE A 112 8.96 11.67 9.13
C PHE A 112 8.59 10.44 8.30
N CYS A 113 9.43 9.40 8.30
CA CYS A 113 9.11 8.12 7.68
C CYS A 113 7.86 7.48 8.31
N GLY A 114 7.71 7.54 9.63
CA GLY A 114 6.52 7.05 10.34
C GLY A 114 5.23 7.71 9.87
N GLN A 115 5.22 9.03 9.71
CA GLN A 115 4.06 9.77 9.23
C GLN A 115 3.73 9.48 7.76
N LEU A 116 4.74 9.51 6.89
CA LEU A 116 4.56 9.20 5.47
C LEU A 116 3.99 7.79 5.30
N THR A 117 4.54 6.83 6.05
CA THR A 117 4.14 5.43 5.92
C THR A 117 2.79 5.11 6.53
N GLU A 118 2.30 5.93 7.47
CA GLU A 118 0.94 5.81 8.02
C GLU A 118 -0.12 6.16 6.96
N VAL A 119 0.04 7.30 6.28
CA VAL A 119 -0.89 7.72 5.22
C VAL A 119 -0.91 6.71 4.07
N VAL A 120 0.28 6.27 3.64
CA VAL A 120 0.41 5.27 2.56
C VAL A 120 -0.10 3.91 3.02
N GLY A 121 0.09 3.55 4.28
CA GLY A 121 -0.47 2.36 4.90
C GLY A 121 -1.98 2.30 4.77
N THR A 122 -2.69 3.40 5.04
CA THR A 122 -4.15 3.49 4.84
C THR A 122 -4.53 3.39 3.36
N LEU A 123 -3.76 4.00 2.47
CA LEU A 123 -4.04 4.03 1.03
C LEU A 123 -4.02 2.64 0.38
N ILE A 124 -3.16 1.74 0.86
CA ILE A 124 -3.02 0.35 0.37
C ILE A 124 -4.33 -0.44 0.54
N TYR A 125 -5.23 -0.04 1.45
CA TYR A 125 -6.49 -0.74 1.71
C TYR A 125 -7.60 -0.46 0.69
N TYR A 126 -7.60 0.69 0.01
CA TYR A 126 -8.71 1.05 -0.86
C TYR A 126 -8.95 0.07 -2.02
N PRO A 127 -7.92 -0.45 -2.72
CA PRO A 127 -8.14 -1.49 -3.73
C PRO A 127 -8.86 -2.71 -3.19
N PHE A 128 -8.53 -3.18 -1.98
CA PHE A 128 -9.17 -4.35 -1.37
C PHE A 128 -10.64 -4.11 -1.06
N ILE A 129 -10.99 -2.91 -0.56
CA ILE A 129 -12.38 -2.53 -0.30
C ILE A 129 -13.18 -2.54 -1.60
N ILE A 130 -12.63 -1.97 -2.68
CA ILE A 130 -13.29 -1.94 -3.99
C ILE A 130 -13.46 -3.36 -4.55
N VAL A 131 -12.43 -4.21 -4.47
CA VAL A 131 -12.52 -5.63 -4.87
C VAL A 131 -13.65 -6.32 -4.10
N LEU A 132 -13.72 -6.11 -2.78
CA LEU A 132 -14.74 -6.73 -1.94
C LEU A 132 -16.14 -6.26 -2.34
N VAL A 133 -16.34 -4.95 -2.51
CA VAL A 133 -17.62 -4.39 -2.97
C VAL A 133 -17.98 -4.96 -4.34
N MET A 134 -17.02 -5.11 -5.24
CA MET A 134 -17.23 -5.69 -6.56
C MET A 134 -17.65 -7.17 -6.48
N ILE A 135 -17.01 -7.98 -5.62
CA ILE A 135 -17.37 -9.39 -5.40
C ILE A 135 -18.78 -9.48 -4.82
N VAL A 136 -19.09 -8.70 -3.77
CA VAL A 136 -20.41 -8.70 -3.13
C VAL A 136 -21.49 -8.26 -4.12
N SER A 137 -21.20 -7.26 -4.97
CA SER A 137 -22.13 -6.81 -6.02
C SER A 137 -22.40 -7.87 -7.11
N ARG A 138 -21.51 -8.86 -7.23
CA ARG A 138 -21.60 -9.96 -8.20
C ARG A 138 -21.98 -11.28 -7.53
N SER A 139 -22.43 -11.24 -6.28
CA SER A 139 -22.91 -12.41 -5.55
C SER A 139 -24.25 -12.88 -6.10
N SER A 140 -24.39 -14.19 -6.29
CA SER A 140 -25.65 -14.86 -6.65
C SER A 140 -26.78 -14.62 -5.63
N PHE A 141 -26.47 -14.13 -4.43
CA PHE A 141 -27.45 -13.79 -3.40
C PHE A 141 -28.37 -12.63 -3.81
N PHE A 142 -27.84 -11.65 -4.55
CA PHE A 142 -28.61 -10.47 -4.96
C PHE A 142 -29.35 -10.69 -6.28
N ASP A 143 -28.73 -11.41 -7.22
CA ASP A 143 -29.25 -11.68 -8.55
C ASP A 143 -28.42 -12.83 -9.19
N ASP A 144 -28.97 -13.62 -10.13
CA ASP A 144 -28.31 -14.81 -10.74
C ASP A 144 -27.16 -14.42 -11.70
N TRP A 145 -26.17 -13.70 -11.17
CA TRP A 145 -25.03 -13.20 -11.93
C TRP A 145 -23.95 -14.26 -11.97
N ASP A 146 -23.67 -14.78 -13.17
CA ASP A 146 -22.54 -15.66 -13.38
C ASP A 146 -21.23 -14.91 -13.12
N LEU A 147 -20.29 -15.59 -12.48
CA LEU A 147 -18.95 -15.09 -12.23
C LEU A 147 -17.98 -15.73 -13.25
N PRO A 148 -17.89 -15.19 -14.49
CA PRO A 148 -17.09 -15.82 -15.51
C PRO A 148 -15.61 -15.79 -15.15
N ILE A 149 -14.86 -16.75 -15.69
CA ILE A 149 -13.41 -16.89 -15.53
C ILE A 149 -12.68 -15.59 -15.88
N SER A 150 -13.19 -14.83 -16.86
CA SER A 150 -12.61 -13.55 -17.24
C SER A 150 -12.59 -12.54 -16.10
N LEU A 151 -13.67 -12.47 -15.30
CA LEU A 151 -13.78 -11.57 -14.15
C LEU A 151 -12.88 -12.03 -12.99
N LEU A 152 -12.81 -13.35 -12.75
CA LEU A 152 -11.92 -13.94 -11.73
C LEU A 152 -10.46 -13.62 -11.98
N ILE A 153 -10.00 -13.68 -13.23
CA ILE A 153 -8.61 -13.34 -13.58
C ILE A 153 -8.34 -11.85 -13.33
N VAL A 154 -9.29 -10.96 -13.66
CA VAL A 154 -9.15 -9.52 -13.40
C VAL A 154 -9.14 -9.22 -11.89
N ILE A 155 -10.04 -9.83 -11.13
CA ILE A 155 -10.08 -9.70 -9.66
C ILE A 155 -8.80 -10.26 -9.04
N GLY A 156 -8.38 -11.47 -9.45
CA GLY A 156 -7.20 -12.14 -8.93
C GLY A 156 -5.90 -11.38 -9.22
N SER A 157 -5.75 -10.85 -10.44
CA SER A 157 -4.61 -9.99 -10.78
C SER A 157 -4.60 -8.68 -9.98
N ASN A 158 -5.77 -8.10 -9.71
CA ASN A 158 -5.90 -6.91 -8.88
C ASN A 158 -5.46 -7.18 -7.44
N ILE A 159 -6.00 -8.25 -6.83
CA ILE A 159 -5.60 -8.69 -5.48
C ILE A 159 -4.09 -8.98 -5.44
N GLY A 160 -3.58 -9.70 -6.44
CA GLY A 160 -2.17 -10.05 -6.53
C GLY A 160 -1.27 -8.81 -6.56
N LEU A 161 -1.62 -7.80 -7.35
CA LEU A 161 -0.88 -6.54 -7.40
C LEU A 161 -1.00 -5.71 -6.13
N ALA A 162 -2.18 -5.69 -5.51
CA ALA A 162 -2.39 -5.00 -4.24
C ALA A 162 -1.54 -5.65 -3.13
N VAL A 163 -1.54 -6.98 -3.02
CA VAL A 163 -0.71 -7.74 -2.08
C VAL A 163 0.78 -7.53 -2.37
N PHE A 164 1.18 -7.60 -3.64
CA PHE A 164 2.57 -7.36 -4.04
C PHE A 164 3.03 -5.95 -3.66
N SER A 165 2.19 -4.93 -3.88
CA SER A 165 2.50 -3.55 -3.50
C SER A 165 2.65 -3.39 -1.99
N ALA A 166 1.78 -4.05 -1.21
CA ALA A 166 1.82 -4.06 0.24
C ALA A 166 3.09 -4.74 0.77
N PHE A 167 3.47 -5.88 0.20
CA PHE A 167 4.68 -6.61 0.56
C PHE A 167 5.94 -5.82 0.23
N HIS A 168 6.04 -5.28 -0.98
CA HIS A 168 7.19 -4.47 -1.41
C HIS A 168 7.35 -3.22 -0.54
N PHE A 169 6.25 -2.55 -0.22
CA PHE A 169 6.25 -1.38 0.67
C PHE A 169 6.80 -1.72 2.05
N ARG A 170 6.38 -2.86 2.61
CA ARG A 170 6.88 -3.36 3.88
C ARG A 170 8.35 -3.72 3.88
N GLN A 171 8.78 -4.46 2.88
CA GLN A 171 10.19 -4.82 2.76
C GLN A 171 11.06 -3.57 2.76
N THR A 172 10.60 -2.49 2.13
CA THR A 172 11.32 -1.20 2.15
C THR A 172 11.35 -0.58 3.54
N ALA A 173 10.23 -0.59 4.28
CA ALA A 173 10.18 -0.08 5.65
C ALA A 173 11.07 -0.90 6.61
N GLU A 174 11.06 -2.23 6.52
CA GLU A 174 11.89 -3.11 7.34
C GLU A 174 13.38 -2.91 7.04
N ASN A 175 13.75 -2.79 5.76
CA ASN A 175 15.11 -2.49 5.35
C ASN A 175 15.57 -1.12 5.88
N ALA A 176 14.69 -0.11 5.83
CA ALA A 176 14.95 1.21 6.40
C ALA A 176 15.21 1.15 7.91
N ARG A 177 14.41 0.38 8.65
CA ARG A 177 14.63 0.14 10.09
C ARG A 177 15.97 -0.52 10.36
N GLY A 178 16.32 -1.55 9.58
CA GLY A 178 17.61 -2.24 9.69
C GLY A 178 18.80 -1.31 9.46
N ARG A 179 18.71 -0.40 8.46
CA ARG A 179 19.76 0.60 8.20
C ARG A 179 19.93 1.55 9.39
N VAL A 180 18.84 2.07 9.96
CA VAL A 180 18.88 2.95 11.13
C VAL A 180 19.52 2.26 12.33
N LEU A 181 19.15 1.01 12.61
CA LEU A 181 19.72 0.23 13.71
C LEU A 181 21.20 -0.06 13.50
N ASN A 182 21.62 -0.36 12.28
CA ASN A 182 23.04 -0.56 11.96
C ASN A 182 23.86 0.71 12.17
N THR A 183 23.33 1.87 11.77
CA THR A 183 23.96 3.18 12.00
C THR A 183 24.04 3.52 13.49
N LEU A 184 22.99 3.25 14.27
CA LEU A 184 23.02 3.46 15.72
C LEU A 184 24.02 2.51 16.41
N SER A 185 24.08 1.25 15.97
CA SER A 185 25.02 0.26 16.50
C SER A 185 26.48 0.62 16.20
N SER A 186 26.77 1.20 15.03
CA SER A 186 28.13 1.68 14.71
C SER A 186 28.51 2.93 15.52
N MET A 187 27.54 3.79 15.85
CA MET A 187 27.77 4.92 16.77
C MET A 187 28.07 4.47 18.20
N LEU A 188 27.47 3.35 18.66
CA LEU A 188 27.76 2.75 19.97
C LEU A 188 29.19 2.21 20.08
N SER A 189 29.72 1.62 19.01
CA SER A 189 31.08 1.07 19.01
C SER A 189 32.15 2.15 18.92
N THR A 190 31.86 3.31 18.33
CA THR A 190 32.78 4.46 18.23
C THR A 190 32.71 5.42 19.43
N ASN A 191 31.55 5.59 20.06
CA ASN A 191 31.44 6.43 21.26
C ASN A 191 31.80 5.65 22.53
N SER A 192 33.05 5.78 22.99
CA SER A 192 33.55 5.16 24.23
C SER A 192 32.99 5.80 25.52
N SER A 193 32.39 6.99 25.43
CA SER A 193 31.95 7.79 26.58
C SER A 193 30.60 7.32 27.15
N SER A 194 30.56 7.09 28.47
CA SER A 194 29.38 6.65 29.24
C SER A 194 28.05 7.40 28.93
N PRO A 195 28.00 8.75 28.91
CA PRO A 195 26.74 9.47 28.65
C PRO A 195 26.26 9.35 27.19
N GLY A 196 27.18 9.25 26.22
CA GLY A 196 26.84 9.08 24.81
C GLY A 196 26.24 7.69 24.52
N LYS A 197 26.78 6.64 25.16
CA LYS A 197 26.26 5.27 25.04
C LYS A 197 24.83 5.13 25.57
N ALA A 198 24.53 5.70 26.74
CA ALA A 198 23.19 5.65 27.33
C ALA A 198 22.14 6.32 26.41
N GLN A 199 22.52 7.40 25.74
CA GLN A 199 21.62 8.15 24.86
C GLN A 199 21.38 7.43 23.54
N VAL A 200 22.41 6.82 22.93
CA VAL A 200 22.22 5.98 21.72
C VAL A 200 21.38 4.75 22.05
N GLN A 201 21.59 4.12 23.22
CA GLN A 201 20.78 2.98 23.67
C GLN A 201 19.30 3.35 23.84
N LYS A 202 19.02 4.56 24.36
CA LYS A 202 17.65 5.08 24.47
C LYS A 202 17.00 5.26 23.10
N VAL A 203 17.73 5.78 22.11
CA VAL A 203 17.19 5.92 20.76
C VAL A 203 16.99 4.57 20.08
N ILE A 204 17.89 3.60 20.28
CA ILE A 204 17.70 2.23 19.80
C ILE A 204 16.42 1.62 20.38
N SER A 205 16.16 1.77 21.69
CA SER A 205 14.94 1.25 22.29
C SER A 205 13.69 1.98 21.81
N GLU A 206 13.76 3.28 21.53
CA GLU A 206 12.69 4.03 20.87
C GLU A 206 12.41 3.50 19.45
N VAL A 207 13.45 3.30 18.62
CA VAL A 207 13.31 2.74 17.25
C VAL A 207 12.79 1.30 17.29
N GLN A 208 13.22 0.50 18.26
CA GLN A 208 12.74 -0.87 18.44
C GLN A 208 11.27 -0.92 18.86
N ASN A 209 10.81 0.02 19.68
CA ASN A 209 9.42 0.11 20.11
C ASN A 209 8.53 0.97 19.19
N PHE A 210 9.09 1.52 18.11
CA PHE A 210 8.36 2.39 17.19
C PHE A 210 7.38 1.59 16.33
N LYS A 211 6.13 1.49 16.79
CA LYS A 211 5.02 0.82 16.08
C LYS A 211 4.10 1.82 15.37
N LYS A 212 4.62 2.59 14.41
CA LYS A 212 3.81 3.56 13.64
C LYS A 212 3.92 3.35 12.13
N GLY A 213 2.81 3.51 11.42
CA GLY A 213 2.77 3.38 9.96
C GLY A 213 3.18 1.99 9.46
N ALA A 214 4.11 1.93 8.51
CA ALA A 214 4.57 0.67 7.92
C ALA A 214 5.36 -0.22 8.89
N PHE A 215 5.84 0.32 10.01
CA PHE A 215 6.61 -0.41 11.02
C PHE A 215 5.74 -1.26 11.97
N CYS A 216 4.41 -1.27 11.79
CA CYS A 216 3.48 -2.10 12.56
C CYS A 216 3.09 -3.39 11.78
N PRO A 217 3.05 -4.58 12.42
CA PRO A 217 2.64 -5.85 11.79
C PRO A 217 1.23 -5.79 11.15
N PHE A 218 0.99 -6.48 10.01
CA PHE A 218 -0.31 -6.44 9.27
C PHE A 218 -1.45 -6.95 10.14
N ALA A 219 -1.14 -7.93 10.99
CA ALA A 219 -2.11 -8.55 11.89
C ALA A 219 -2.60 -7.62 13.01
N GLU A 220 -1.85 -6.56 13.36
CA GLU A 220 -2.26 -5.61 14.40
C GLU A 220 -3.14 -4.48 13.83
N GLN A 221 -3.29 -4.35 12.50
CA GLN A 221 -4.07 -3.26 11.91
C GLN A 221 -5.59 -3.57 11.98
N PRO A 222 -6.40 -2.70 12.64
CA PRO A 222 -7.80 -2.99 12.96
C PRO A 222 -8.68 -3.17 11.71
N ILE A 223 -8.33 -2.48 10.62
CA ILE A 223 -9.03 -2.58 9.33
C ILE A 223 -8.86 -3.99 8.74
N LEU A 224 -7.67 -4.58 8.86
CA LEU A 224 -7.42 -5.94 8.36
C LEU A 224 -8.17 -6.99 9.20
N LYS A 225 -8.25 -6.83 10.52
CA LYS A 225 -9.10 -7.69 11.36
C LYS A 225 -10.57 -7.55 11.00
N ALA A 226 -11.06 -6.33 10.79
CA ALA A 226 -12.46 -6.07 10.45
C ALA A 226 -12.86 -6.65 9.08
N PHE A 227 -11.96 -6.66 8.10
CA PHE A 227 -12.24 -7.16 6.75
C PHE A 227 -11.84 -8.61 6.51
N ALA A 228 -10.69 -9.08 7.02
CA ALA A 228 -10.22 -10.44 6.79
C ALA A 228 -11.11 -11.50 7.47
N ILE A 229 -11.74 -11.15 8.60
CA ILE A 229 -12.60 -12.08 9.34
C ILE A 229 -13.89 -12.38 8.55
N PRO A 230 -14.62 -11.40 7.97
CA PRO A 230 -15.77 -11.71 7.11
C PRO A 230 -15.41 -12.12 5.68
N SER A 231 -14.41 -11.49 5.05
CA SER A 231 -14.16 -11.64 3.61
C SER A 231 -13.34 -12.88 3.25
N GLY A 232 -12.44 -13.33 4.13
CA GLY A 232 -11.61 -14.52 3.89
C GLY A 232 -12.45 -15.80 3.83
N GLY A 233 -13.46 -15.91 4.69
CA GLY A 233 -14.38 -17.05 4.71
C GLY A 233 -15.29 -17.10 3.49
N TYR A 234 -15.87 -15.96 3.10
CA TYR A 234 -16.75 -15.90 1.93
C TYR A 234 -16.00 -16.14 0.61
N PHE A 235 -14.78 -15.60 0.48
CA PHE A 235 -13.93 -15.85 -0.68
C PHE A 235 -13.52 -17.32 -0.82
N LEU A 236 -13.13 -17.96 0.29
CA LEU A 236 -12.80 -19.39 0.30
C LEU A 236 -14.02 -20.25 -0.04
N MET A 237 -15.19 -19.89 0.48
CA MET A 237 -16.44 -20.59 0.20
C MET A 237 -16.82 -20.51 -1.28
N LEU A 238 -16.75 -19.32 -1.90
CA LEU A 238 -16.98 -19.14 -3.34
C LEU A 238 -15.96 -19.90 -4.20
N PHE A 239 -14.69 -19.94 -3.79
CA PHE A 239 -13.66 -20.68 -4.51
C PHE A 239 -13.89 -22.20 -4.46
N ILE A 240 -14.34 -22.73 -3.33
CA ILE A 240 -14.70 -24.14 -3.16
C ILE A 240 -15.97 -24.47 -3.97
N GLU A 241 -16.98 -23.60 -3.94
CA GLU A 241 -18.21 -23.78 -4.71
C GLU A 241 -17.96 -23.78 -6.21
N TYR A 242 -17.03 -22.94 -6.69
CA TYR A 242 -16.61 -22.90 -8.09
C TYR A 242 -15.83 -24.14 -8.52
N LEU A 243 -14.96 -24.71 -7.67
CA LEU A 243 -14.25 -25.95 -7.97
C LEU A 243 -15.14 -27.20 -7.91
N GLY A 244 -16.29 -27.10 -7.22
CA GLY A 244 -17.26 -28.18 -7.08
C GLY A 244 -18.34 -28.23 -8.17
N ARG A 245 -18.38 -27.26 -9.08
CA ARG A 245 -19.27 -27.19 -10.25
C ARG A 245 -18.56 -27.65 -11.52
#